data_AF-A0A976PZI1-F1
#
_entry.id   AF-A0A976PZI1-F1
#
_cell.length_a   1.000
_cell.length_b   1.000
_cell.length_c   1.000
_cell.angle_alpha   90.00
_cell.angle_beta   90.00
_cell.angle_gamma   90.00
#
_symmetry.space_group_name_H-M   'P 1'
#
loop_
_entity.id
_entity.type
_entity.pdbx_description
1 polymer ?
#
loop_
_entity_poly.entity_id
_entity_poly.type
_entity_poly.pdbx_seq_one_letter_code
_entity_poly.pdbx_strand_id
1 'polypeptide(L)'
;MVEKNINLLDGTNFMPALMPIIMMNSDALQLTSEQKASFRDWRKKNYVNMVNVMNEIIEQRIIFKKAALDTTTTNHSLVEMQNQILALQQKLLAIKLSCRQLLVEKFTDEQWDNFAFIVSDNPKLAVFFN
;
A
#
# COMPACT_ATOMS: atom_id res chain seq x y z
N MET A 1 -14.51 17.23 4.85
CA MET A 1 -13.02 17.10 4.82
C MET A 1 -12.60 15.65 5.06
N VAL A 2 -12.95 15.04 6.20
CA VAL A 2 -12.59 13.65 6.52
C VAL A 2 -13.24 12.62 5.57
N GLU A 3 -14.54 12.73 5.26
CA GLU A 3 -15.23 11.81 4.33
C GLU A 3 -14.67 11.81 2.90
N LYS A 4 -14.34 12.99 2.37
CA LYS A 4 -13.74 13.13 1.02
C LYS A 4 -12.37 12.45 0.94
N ASN A 5 -11.58 12.57 2.01
CA ASN A 5 -10.28 11.92 2.13
C ASN A 5 -10.40 10.41 2.37
N ILE A 6 -11.45 9.96 3.08
CA ILE A 6 -11.74 8.53 3.28
C ILE A 6 -12.05 7.85 1.95
N ASN A 7 -12.97 8.39 1.14
CA ASN A 7 -13.33 7.76 -0.14
C ASN A 7 -12.15 7.66 -1.12
N LEU A 8 -11.22 8.62 -1.07
CA LEU A 8 -9.98 8.57 -1.87
C LEU A 8 -8.99 7.51 -1.37
N LEU A 9 -8.90 7.33 -0.06
CA LEU A 9 -7.97 6.40 0.57
C LEU A 9 -8.48 4.95 0.61
N ASP A 10 -9.80 4.77 0.69
CA ASP A 10 -10.48 3.47 0.72
C ASP A 10 -10.42 2.79 -0.65
N GLY A 11 -10.64 3.57 -1.72
CA GLY A 11 -10.39 3.13 -3.08
C GLY A 11 -8.94 2.73 -3.31
N THR A 12 -7.97 3.38 -2.65
CA THR A 12 -6.53 3.21 -2.93
C THR A 12 -5.79 2.24 -2.00
N ASN A 13 -6.53 1.58 -1.11
CA ASN A 13 -6.04 0.59 -0.15
C ASN A 13 -4.83 1.08 0.69
N PHE A 14 -4.79 2.40 0.96
CA PHE A 14 -3.77 3.10 1.76
C PHE A 14 -2.32 2.92 1.30
N MET A 15 -2.07 2.74 -0.01
CA MET A 15 -0.80 2.16 -0.47
C MET A 15 0.27 3.16 -0.98
N PRO A 16 1.55 2.83 -0.75
CA PRO A 16 2.75 3.32 -1.46
C PRO A 16 2.66 3.33 -3.00
N ALA A 17 1.71 2.60 -3.58
CA ALA A 17 1.40 2.62 -5.01
C ALA A 17 0.98 4.02 -5.52
N LEU A 18 0.53 4.90 -4.63
CA LEU A 18 0.27 6.31 -4.95
C LEU A 18 1.53 7.17 -4.99
N MET A 19 2.65 6.76 -4.37
CA MET A 19 3.87 7.57 -4.36
C MET A 19 4.39 7.88 -5.76
N PRO A 20 4.45 6.93 -6.72
CA PRO A 20 4.80 7.24 -8.10
C PRO A 20 3.92 8.35 -8.71
N ILE A 21 2.63 8.35 -8.43
CA ILE A 21 1.66 9.31 -9.00
C ILE A 21 1.83 10.68 -8.37
N ILE A 22 1.97 10.72 -7.05
CA ILE A 22 2.27 11.94 -6.31
C ILE A 22 3.57 12.57 -6.81
N MET A 23 4.61 11.76 -7.00
CA MET A 23 5.90 12.24 -7.51
C MET A 23 5.83 12.67 -8.98
N MET A 24 5.06 11.97 -9.82
CA MET A 24 4.85 12.32 -11.23
C MET A 24 4.07 13.63 -11.39
N ASN A 25 3.14 13.92 -10.48
CA ASN A 25 2.35 15.15 -10.47
C ASN A 25 2.90 16.18 -9.47
N SER A 26 4.19 16.09 -9.13
CA SER A 26 4.75 16.90 -8.04
C SER A 26 4.67 18.41 -8.26
N ASP A 27 4.67 18.87 -9.51
CA ASP A 27 4.56 20.30 -9.82
C ASP A 27 3.11 20.77 -9.78
N ALA A 28 2.15 19.95 -10.25
CA ALA A 28 0.72 20.22 -10.11
C ALA A 28 0.27 20.21 -8.64
N LEU A 29 0.88 19.35 -7.83
CA LEU A 29 0.71 19.30 -6.38
C LEU A 29 1.55 20.37 -5.64
N GLN A 30 2.34 21.17 -6.36
CA GLN A 30 3.22 22.18 -5.79
C GLN A 30 4.07 21.66 -4.60
N LEU A 31 4.57 20.42 -4.72
CA LEU A 31 5.33 19.79 -3.64
C LEU A 31 6.64 20.55 -3.41
N THR A 32 6.93 20.85 -2.16
CA THR A 32 8.21 21.46 -1.78
C THR A 32 9.36 20.48 -1.95
N SER A 33 10.59 21.00 -2.05
CA SER A 33 11.80 20.16 -2.10
C SER A 33 11.91 19.22 -0.90
N GLU A 34 11.47 19.66 0.29
CA GLU A 34 11.46 18.85 1.52
C GLU A 34 10.44 17.70 1.46
N GLN A 35 9.22 17.98 0.98
CA GLN A 35 8.20 16.94 0.78
C GLN A 35 8.69 15.90 -0.24
N LYS A 36 9.21 16.35 -1.39
CA LYS A 36 9.78 15.48 -2.43
C LYS A 36 10.93 14.62 -1.87
N ALA A 37 11.79 15.18 -1.01
CA ALA A 37 12.88 14.44 -0.36
C ALA A 37 12.34 13.37 0.60
N SER A 38 11.39 13.73 1.46
CA SER A 38 10.78 12.82 2.44
C SER A 38 10.14 11.59 1.75
N PHE A 39 9.44 11.80 0.64
CA PHE A 39 8.83 10.70 -0.14
C PHE A 39 9.87 9.80 -0.80
N ARG A 40 10.97 10.36 -1.32
CA ARG A 40 12.09 9.58 -1.87
C ARG A 40 12.77 8.73 -0.80
N ASP A 41 13.02 9.31 0.37
CA ASP A 41 13.67 8.61 1.47
C ASP A 41 12.81 7.47 2.01
N TRP A 42 11.51 7.72 2.17
CA TRP A 42 10.56 6.67 2.52
C TRP A 42 10.57 5.54 1.48
N ARG A 43 10.54 5.86 0.18
CA ARG A 43 10.58 4.85 -0.89
C ARG A 43 11.88 4.04 -0.85
N LYS A 44 13.03 4.70 -0.72
CA LYS A 44 14.35 4.06 -0.64
C LYS A 44 14.42 3.07 0.53
N LYS A 45 13.84 3.43 1.67
CA LYS A 45 13.85 2.60 2.88
C LYS A 45 12.87 1.42 2.81
N ASN A 46 11.68 1.61 2.24
CA ASN A 46 10.57 0.69 2.44
C ASN A 46 10.16 -0.11 1.19
N TYR A 47 10.44 0.38 -0.02
CA TYR A 47 9.86 -0.19 -1.24
C TYR A 47 10.30 -1.64 -1.49
N VAL A 48 11.60 -1.92 -1.37
CA VAL A 48 12.12 -3.28 -1.57
C VAL A 48 11.54 -4.25 -0.54
N ASN A 49 11.51 -3.84 0.74
CA ASN A 49 10.93 -4.66 1.80
C ASN A 49 9.44 -4.94 1.56
N MET A 50 8.68 -3.93 1.15
CA MET A 50 7.26 -4.08 0.80
C MET A 50 7.07 -5.13 -0.31
N VAL A 51 7.83 -5.04 -1.40
CA VAL A 51 7.75 -5.99 -2.52
C VAL A 51 8.12 -7.40 -2.06
N ASN A 52 9.17 -7.54 -1.26
CA ASN A 52 9.59 -8.84 -0.74
C ASN A 52 8.49 -9.49 0.12
N VAL A 53 7.89 -8.73 1.05
CA VAL A 53 6.79 -9.24 1.88
C VAL A 53 5.56 -9.59 1.03
N MET A 54 5.24 -8.81 0.00
CA MET A 54 4.14 -9.14 -0.92
C MET A 54 4.38 -10.45 -1.67
N ASN A 55 5.60 -10.65 -2.19
CA ASN A 55 5.98 -11.88 -2.88
C ASN A 55 5.93 -13.08 -1.93
N GLU A 56 6.43 -12.93 -0.71
CA GLU A 56 6.40 -13.99 0.31
C GLU A 56 4.95 -14.38 0.67
N ILE A 57 4.03 -13.41 0.80
CA ILE A 57 2.60 -13.70 1.01
C ILE A 57 2.03 -14.53 -0.16
N ILE A 58 2.38 -14.21 -1.40
CA ILE A 58 1.91 -14.95 -2.58
C ILE A 58 2.44 -16.38 -2.56
N GLU A 59 3.73 -16.55 -2.33
CA GLU A 59 4.38 -17.86 -2.23
C GLU A 59 3.76 -18.71 -1.12
N GLN A 60 3.60 -18.16 0.09
CA GLN A 60 2.99 -18.86 1.22
C GLN A 60 1.53 -19.24 0.94
N ARG A 61 0.77 -18.40 0.24
CA ARG A 61 -0.60 -18.74 -0.19
C ARG A 61 -0.63 -19.89 -1.19
N ILE A 62 0.35 -19.99 -2.08
CA ILE A 62 0.47 -21.12 -3.01
C ILE A 62 0.82 -22.40 -2.24
N ILE A 63 1.76 -22.32 -1.30
CA ILE A 63 2.14 -23.46 -0.43
C ILE A 63 0.95 -23.95 0.38
N PHE A 64 0.23 -23.03 1.04
CA PHE A 64 -0.98 -23.36 1.80
C PHE A 64 -2.02 -24.10 0.95
N LYS A 65 -2.31 -23.60 -0.27
CA LYS A 65 -3.27 -24.24 -1.18
C LYS A 65 -2.86 -25.66 -1.56
N LYS A 66 -1.56 -25.89 -1.79
CA LYS A 66 -1.04 -27.24 -2.07
C LYS A 66 -1.21 -28.16 -0.87
N ALA A 67 -0.83 -27.69 0.32
CA ALA A 67 -0.94 -28.45 1.56
C ALA A 67 -2.40 -28.77 1.92
N ALA A 68 -3.33 -27.83 1.70
CA ALA A 68 -4.77 -28.03 1.97
C ALA A 68 -5.43 -29.10 1.08
N LEU A 69 -4.81 -29.43 -0.07
CA LEU A 69 -5.27 -30.50 -0.96
C LEU A 69 -4.55 -31.82 -0.72
N ASP A 70 -3.54 -31.85 0.16
CA ASP A 70 -2.79 -33.04 0.52
C ASP A 70 -3.46 -33.77 1.69
N THR A 71 -3.84 -35.03 1.47
CA THR A 71 -4.50 -35.89 2.47
C THR A 71 -3.64 -36.18 3.71
N THR A 72 -2.34 -35.91 3.66
CA THR A 72 -1.41 -36.11 4.78
C THR A 72 -1.25 -34.87 5.65
N THR A 73 -1.71 -33.71 5.19
CA THR A 73 -1.61 -32.46 5.95
C THR A 73 -2.70 -32.39 7.01
N THR A 74 -2.32 -32.07 8.24
CA THR A 74 -3.28 -31.91 9.34
C THR A 74 -3.90 -30.51 9.35
N ASN A 75 -5.11 -30.39 9.90
CA ASN A 75 -5.73 -29.09 10.15
C ASN A 75 -4.88 -28.17 11.03
N HIS A 76 -4.14 -28.74 12.00
CA HIS A 76 -3.22 -27.97 12.85
C HIS A 76 -2.12 -27.29 12.01
N SER A 77 -1.47 -28.05 11.12
CA SER A 77 -0.45 -27.53 10.21
C SER A 77 -0.99 -26.44 9.28
N LEU A 78 -2.23 -26.59 8.78
CA LEU A 78 -2.88 -25.55 7.97
C LEU A 78 -3.11 -24.26 8.76
N VAL A 79 -3.53 -24.37 10.02
CA VAL A 79 -3.70 -23.20 10.91
C VAL A 79 -2.36 -22.50 11.15
N GLU A 80 -1.27 -23.25 11.38
CA GLU A 80 0.06 -22.68 11.54
C GLU A 80 0.54 -21.93 10.28
N MET A 81 0.36 -22.51 9.09
CA MET A 81 0.65 -21.84 7.82
C MET A 81 -0.18 -20.56 7.65
N GLN A 82 -1.46 -20.60 7.99
CA GLN A 82 -2.34 -19.44 7.93
C GLN A 82 -1.89 -18.33 8.89
N ASN A 83 -1.41 -18.68 10.08
CA ASN A 83 -0.86 -17.73 11.03
C ASN A 83 0.41 -17.04 10.51
N GLN A 84 1.27 -17.77 9.77
CA GLN A 84 2.44 -17.18 9.12
C GLN A 84 2.03 -16.16 8.04
N ILE A 85 1.03 -16.50 7.22
CA ILE A 85 0.47 -15.58 6.22
C ILE A 85 -0.11 -14.33 6.89
N LEU A 86 -0.83 -14.48 8.01
CA LEU A 86 -1.39 -13.35 8.75
C LEU A 86 -0.30 -12.44 9.33
N ALA A 87 0.77 -13.01 9.88
CA ALA A 87 1.90 -12.24 10.38
C ALA A 87 2.56 -11.40 9.27
N LEU A 88 2.72 -11.97 8.06
CA LEU A 88 3.23 -11.23 6.90
C LEU A 88 2.26 -10.11 6.46
N GLN A 89 0.96 -10.37 6.48
CA GLN A 89 -0.06 -9.35 6.18
C GLN A 89 -0.02 -8.19 7.17
N GLN A 90 0.18 -8.46 8.46
CA GLN A 90 0.36 -7.42 9.48
C GLN A 90 1.62 -6.59 9.22
N LYS A 91 2.75 -7.23 8.88
CA LYS A 91 3.97 -6.51 8.49
C LYS A 91 3.74 -5.62 7.28
N LEU A 92 3.09 -6.13 6.24
CA LEU A 92 2.76 -5.35 5.04
C LEU A 92 1.89 -4.15 5.41
N LEU A 93 0.84 -4.36 6.20
CA LEU A 93 -0.07 -3.31 6.67
C LEU A 93 0.70 -2.19 7.39
N ALA A 94 1.62 -2.53 8.29
CA ALA A 94 2.44 -1.55 8.99
C ALA A 94 3.25 -0.66 8.01
N ILE A 95 3.81 -1.26 6.95
CA ILE A 95 4.51 -0.51 5.90
C ILE A 95 3.54 0.45 5.19
N LYS A 96 2.34 -0.03 4.80
CA LYS A 96 1.33 0.83 4.15
C LYS A 96 0.95 2.02 5.03
N LEU A 97 0.68 1.76 6.30
CA LEU A 97 0.27 2.77 7.27
C LEU A 97 1.36 3.82 7.50
N SER A 98 2.64 3.44 7.46
CA SER A 98 3.74 4.41 7.54
C SER A 98 3.77 5.37 6.33
N CYS A 99 3.39 4.89 5.14
CA CYS A 99 3.26 5.73 3.96
C CYS A 99 2.06 6.68 4.08
N ARG A 100 0.91 6.16 4.54
CA ARG A 100 -0.28 6.98 4.83
C ARG A 100 0.05 8.09 5.82
N GLN A 101 0.72 7.76 6.92
CA GLN A 101 1.11 8.73 7.94
C GLN A 101 1.97 9.84 7.33
N LEU A 102 2.97 9.47 6.53
CA LEU A 102 3.82 10.44 5.84
C LEU A 102 3.02 11.39 4.94
N LEU A 103 2.03 10.90 4.22
CA LEU A 103 1.15 11.75 3.41
C LEU A 103 0.30 12.68 4.27
N VAL A 104 -0.37 12.15 5.30
CA VAL A 104 -1.25 12.92 6.19
C VAL A 104 -0.48 14.03 6.92
N GLU A 105 0.76 13.78 7.32
CA GLU A 105 1.58 14.76 8.03
C GLU A 105 2.20 15.81 7.10
N LYS A 106 2.51 15.45 5.85
CA LYS A 106 3.25 16.32 4.94
C LYS A 106 2.37 17.10 3.99
N PHE A 107 1.19 16.61 3.58
CA PHE A 107 0.31 17.34 2.67
C PHE A 107 -0.43 18.48 3.38
N THR A 108 -0.56 19.60 2.70
CA THR A 108 -1.51 20.66 3.07
C THR A 108 -2.93 20.32 2.60
N ASP A 109 -3.94 21.02 3.13
CA ASP A 109 -5.33 20.84 2.70
C ASP A 109 -5.53 21.09 1.19
N GLU A 110 -4.86 22.11 0.64
CA GLU A 110 -4.88 22.41 -0.80
C GLU A 110 -4.25 21.28 -1.63
N GLN A 111 -3.16 20.67 -1.13
CA GLN A 111 -2.53 19.52 -1.79
C GLN A 111 -3.43 18.29 -1.76
N TRP A 112 -4.22 18.10 -0.71
CA TRP A 112 -5.24 17.04 -0.65
C TRP A 112 -6.34 17.24 -1.70
N ASP A 113 -6.82 18.47 -1.88
CA ASP A 113 -7.83 18.77 -2.90
C ASP A 113 -7.28 18.60 -4.33
N ASN A 114 -6.07 19.08 -4.59
CA ASN A 114 -5.41 18.88 -5.89
C ASN A 114 -5.15 17.39 -6.17
N PHE A 115 -4.75 16.63 -5.14
CA PHE A 115 -4.56 15.20 -5.26
C PHE A 115 -5.87 14.46 -5.57
N ALA A 116 -6.97 14.85 -4.94
CA ALA A 116 -8.28 14.29 -5.23
C ALA A 116 -8.67 14.43 -6.70
N PHE A 117 -8.38 15.58 -7.30
CA PHE A 117 -8.61 15.85 -8.72
C PHE A 117 -7.74 14.96 -9.63
N ILE A 118 -6.45 14.83 -9.32
CA ILE A 118 -5.51 13.99 -10.08
C ILE A 118 -5.93 12.51 -10.08
N VAL A 119 -6.43 12.02 -8.95
CA VAL A 119 -6.89 10.63 -8.80
C VAL A 119 -8.19 10.41 -9.58
N SER A 120 -9.14 11.36 -9.56
CA SER A 120 -10.38 11.24 -10.34
C SER A 120 -10.17 11.22 -11.85
N ASP A 121 -9.13 11.90 -12.35
CA ASP A 121 -8.79 11.97 -13.78
C ASP A 121 -7.93 10.78 -14.28
N ASN A 122 -7.57 9.84 -13.41
CA ASN A 122 -6.76 8.67 -13.77
C ASN A 122 -7.56 7.35 -13.68
N PRO A 123 -8.33 6.97 -14.72
CA PRO A 123 -9.11 5.72 -14.71
C PRO A 123 -8.24 4.45 -14.59
N LYS A 124 -6.93 4.52 -14.90
CA LYS A 124 -5.98 3.42 -14.69
C LYS A 124 -5.71 3.14 -13.21
N LEU A 125 -6.00 4.09 -12.32
CA LEU A 125 -5.93 3.85 -10.88
C LEU A 125 -7.10 3.00 -10.42
N ALA A 126 -8.32 3.22 -10.94
CA ALA A 126 -9.48 2.39 -10.65
C ALA A 126 -9.27 0.89 -10.93
N VAL A 127 -8.36 0.55 -11.85
CA VAL A 127 -8.03 -0.85 -12.22
C VAL A 127 -7.13 -1.54 -11.18
N PHE A 128 -6.35 -0.81 -10.38
CA PHE A 128 -5.62 -1.39 -9.25
C PHE A 128 -6.54 -1.68 -8.04
N PHE A 129 -7.82 -1.32 -8.16
CA PHE A 129 -8.80 -1.29 -7.08
C PHE A 129 -10.04 -2.18 -7.34
N ASN A 130 -9.99 -3.01 -8.39
CA ASN A 130 -10.91 -4.13 -8.62
C ASN A 130 -10.23 -5.47 -8.33
#